data_AF-A0A835BNY0-F1
#
_entry.id   AF-A0A835BNY0-F1
#
_cell.length_a   1.000
_cell.length_b   1.000
_cell.length_c   1.000
_cell.angle_alpha   90.00
_cell.angle_beta   90.00
_cell.angle_gamma   90.00
#
_symmetry.space_group_name_H-M   'P 1'
#
loop_
_entity.id
_entity.type
_entity.pdbx_description
1 polymer ?
#
loop_
_entity_poly.entity_id
_entity_poly.type
_entity_poly.pdbx_seq_one_letter_code
_entity_poly.pdbx_strand_id
1 'polypeptide(L)'
;MDFESIGKLWLSKKNLVINIFTSAALWGLWKLRNFICFQNGHWRDVQSLIQRITGMLIDWKILCPVESMPDFEQKLCKMKYLARRPGRLGS
;
A
#
# COMPACT_ATOMS: atom_id res chain seq x y z
N MET A 1 7.07 -19.10 9.58
CA MET A 1 6.82 -18.22 8.43
C MET A 1 8.03 -18.35 7.52
N ASP A 2 7.89 -19.10 6.43
CA ASP A 2 9.01 -19.39 5.54
C ASP A 2 9.13 -18.32 4.45
N PHE A 3 10.32 -17.71 4.34
CA PHE A 3 10.60 -16.70 3.32
C PHE A 3 10.39 -17.24 1.89
N GLU A 4 10.63 -18.54 1.68
CA GLU A 4 10.40 -19.21 0.41
C GLU A 4 8.93 -19.16 -0.03
N SER A 5 8.00 -19.35 0.91
CA SER A 5 6.56 -19.30 0.66
C SER A 5 6.11 -17.89 0.27
N ILE A 6 6.68 -16.86 0.91
CA ILE A 6 6.44 -15.47 0.57
C ILE A 6 7.02 -15.15 -0.82
N GLY A 7 8.22 -15.64 -1.12
CA GLY A 7 8.85 -15.50 -2.43
C GLY A 7 8.02 -16.12 -3.55
N LYS A 8 7.49 -17.34 -3.34
CA LYS A 8 6.57 -18.01 -4.27
C LYS A 8 5.30 -17.19 -4.52
N LEU A 9 4.78 -16.50 -3.52
CA LEU A 9 3.61 -15.63 -3.66
C LEU A 9 3.91 -14.44 -4.57
N TRP A 10 5.08 -13.81 -4.40
CA TRP A 10 5.54 -12.67 -5.19
C TRP A 10 5.86 -13.04 -6.64
N LEU A 11 6.41 -14.23 -6.87
CA LEU A 11 6.71 -14.75 -8.21
C LEU A 11 5.47 -15.22 -8.97
N SER A 12 4.37 -15.49 -8.26
CA SER A 12 3.12 -15.94 -8.88
C SER A 12 2.37 -14.79 -9.56
N LYS A 13 2.17 -14.90 -10.88
CA LYS A 13 1.32 -13.98 -11.65
C LYS A 13 -0.13 -13.94 -11.17
N LYS A 14 -0.60 -14.98 -10.45
CA LYS A 14 -1.96 -15.03 -9.89
C LYS A 14 -2.18 -14.03 -8.76
N ASN A 15 -1.13 -13.55 -8.11
CA ASN A 15 -1.19 -12.61 -6.98
C ASN A 15 -0.77 -11.20 -7.35
N LEU A 16 -0.75 -10.86 -8.65
CA LEU A 16 -0.20 -9.61 -9.14
C LEU A 16 -0.83 -8.37 -8.48
N VAL A 17 -2.16 -8.35 -8.32
CA VAL A 17 -2.85 -7.26 -7.60
C VAL A 17 -2.36 -7.16 -6.16
N ILE A 18 -2.26 -8.28 -5.45
CA ILE A 18 -1.76 -8.29 -4.07
C ILE A 18 -0.32 -7.79 -4.02
N ASN A 19 0.53 -8.20 -4.96
CA ASN A 19 1.93 -7.79 -5.04
C ASN A 19 2.07 -6.28 -5.28
N ILE A 20 1.20 -5.66 -6.09
CA ILE A 20 1.17 -4.20 -6.27
C ILE A 20 0.83 -3.52 -4.93
N PHE A 21 -0.18 -4.03 -4.22
CA PHE A 21 -0.61 -3.46 -2.94
C PHE A 21 0.43 -3.61 -1.84
N THR A 22 1.04 -4.78 -1.70
CA THR A 22 2.10 -5.02 -0.72
C THR A 22 3.35 -4.21 -1.05
N SER A 23 3.72 -4.09 -2.33
CA SER A 23 4.83 -3.23 -2.78
C SER A 23 4.57 -1.76 -2.45
N ALA A 24 3.37 -1.25 -2.72
CA ALA A 24 3.02 0.14 -2.40
C ALA A 24 3.05 0.40 -0.88
N ALA A 25 2.60 -0.56 -0.07
CA ALA A 25 2.68 -0.48 1.38
C ALA A 25 4.12 -0.47 1.91
N LEU A 26 4.96 -1.39 1.43
CA LEU A 26 6.39 -1.46 1.77
C LEU A 26 7.12 -0.18 1.36
N TRP A 27 6.85 0.33 0.16
CA TRP A 27 7.43 1.57 -0.32
C TRP A 27 6.97 2.79 0.49
N GLY A 28 5.70 2.84 0.89
CA GLY A 28 5.17 3.86 1.79
C GLY A 28 5.86 3.85 3.15
N LEU A 29 6.04 2.66 3.73
CA LEU A 29 6.74 2.48 5.00
C LEU A 29 8.23 2.87 4.89
N TRP A 30 8.89 2.49 3.81
CA TRP A 30 10.27 2.87 3.55
C TRP A 30 10.43 4.39 3.43
N LYS A 31 9.53 5.08 2.70
CA LYS A 31 9.54 6.55 2.63
C LYS A 31 9.29 7.20 3.99
N LEU A 32 8.42 6.62 4.82
CA LEU A 32 8.15 7.12 6.15
C LEU A 32 9.35 6.95 7.09
N ARG A 33 10.00 5.79 7.05
CA ARG A 33 11.28 5.57 7.73
C ARG A 33 12.29 6.64 7.31
N ASN A 34 12.43 6.90 6.00
CA ASN A 34 13.39 7.90 5.53
C ASN A 34 13.04 9.32 5.98
N PHE A 35 11.76 9.67 5.99
CA PHE A 35 11.28 10.95 6.47
C PHE A 35 11.64 11.17 7.95
N ILE A 36 11.46 10.15 8.79
CA ILE A 36 11.75 10.21 10.22
C ILE A 36 13.26 10.22 10.48
N CYS A 37 14.00 9.31 9.87
CA CYS A 37 15.42 9.11 10.18
C CYS A 37 16.35 10.13 9.51
N PHE A 38 15.99 10.66 8.34
CA PHE A 38 16.91 11.47 7.53
C PHE A 38 16.38 12.88 7.20
N GLN A 39 15.07 13.13 7.31
CA GLN A 39 14.47 14.43 6.98
C GLN A 39 13.94 15.18 8.20
N ASN A 40 14.30 14.73 9.42
CA ASN A 40 13.85 15.29 10.69
C ASN A 40 12.32 15.42 10.80
N GLY A 41 11.61 14.51 10.12
CA GLY A 41 10.16 14.47 10.08
C GLY A 41 9.57 13.70 11.26
N HIS A 42 8.35 14.04 11.66
CA HIS A 42 7.63 13.28 12.68
C HIS A 42 6.47 12.49 12.06
N TRP A 43 6.31 11.25 12.52
CA TRP A 43 5.11 10.47 12.22
C TRP A 43 3.91 11.20 12.83
N ARG A 44 2.95 11.61 11.99
CA ARG A 44 1.70 12.21 12.49
C ARG A 44 0.72 11.13 12.91
N ASP A 45 0.35 10.26 11.98
CA ASP A 45 -0.69 9.26 12.18
C ASP A 45 -0.67 8.23 11.04
N VAL A 46 -1.29 7.07 11.30
CA VAL A 46 -1.43 5.98 10.32
C VAL A 46 -2.25 6.42 9.10
N GLN A 47 -3.17 7.37 9.27
CA GLN A 47 -4.04 7.85 8.22
C GLN A 47 -3.26 8.53 7.09
N SER A 48 -2.28 9.35 7.45
CA SER A 48 -1.37 10.02 6.53
C SER A 48 -0.52 9.03 5.73
N LEU A 49 -0.14 7.89 6.33
CA LEU A 49 0.54 6.80 5.63
C LEU A 49 -0.41 6.10 4.65
N ILE A 50 -1.63 5.76 5.07
CA ILE A 50 -2.64 5.11 4.21
C ILE A 50 -2.99 6.01 3.01
N GLN A 51 -3.10 7.32 3.21
CA GLN A 51 -3.33 8.28 2.13
C GLN A 51 -2.19 8.29 1.11
N ARG A 52 -0.94 8.29 1.57
CA ARG A 52 0.25 8.20 0.68
C ARG A 52 0.26 6.88 -0.09
N ILE A 53 -0.02 5.76 0.57
CA ILE A 53 -0.11 4.44 -0.09
C ILE A 53 -1.23 4.45 -1.13
N THR A 54 -2.40 5.02 -0.80
CA THR A 54 -3.54 5.11 -1.72
C THR A 54 -3.21 5.96 -2.94
N GLY A 55 -2.52 7.09 -2.77
CA GLY A 55 -2.04 7.91 -3.89
C GLY A 55 -1.12 7.11 -4.83
N MET A 56 -0.15 6.39 -4.26
CA MET A 56 0.75 5.55 -5.05
C MET A 56 0.01 4.42 -5.78
N LEU A 57 -1.02 3.83 -5.17
CA LEU A 57 -1.84 2.83 -5.85
C LEU A 57 -2.61 3.43 -7.03
N ILE A 58 -3.12 4.66 -6.91
CA ILE A 58 -3.76 5.35 -8.04
C ILE A 58 -2.75 5.53 -9.17
N ASP A 59 -1.54 5.99 -8.87
CA ASP A 59 -0.47 6.18 -9.86
C ASP A 59 -0.04 4.85 -10.50
N TRP A 60 0.06 3.80 -9.69
CA TRP A 60 0.50 2.45 -10.10
C TRP A 60 -0.60 1.63 -10.76
N LYS A 61 -1.80 2.19 -10.94
CA LYS A 61 -2.89 1.54 -11.68
C LYS A 61 -2.45 1.08 -13.07
N ILE A 62 -1.53 1.81 -13.71
CA ILE A 62 -0.95 1.46 -15.02
C ILE A 62 -0.18 0.13 -15.03
N LEU A 63 0.28 -0.35 -13.87
CA LEU A 63 0.99 -1.63 -13.74
C LEU A 63 0.04 -2.83 -13.67
N CYS A 64 -1.27 -2.59 -13.48
CA CYS A 64 -2.26 -3.65 -13.38
C CYS A 64 -2.73 -4.06 -14.79
N PRO A 65 -2.66 -5.35 -15.17
CA PRO A 65 -3.20 -5.83 -16.42
C PRO A 65 -4.72 -5.70 -16.43
N VAL A 66 -5.28 -5.47 -17.61
CA VAL A 66 -6.71 -5.16 -17.79
C VAL A 66 -7.62 -6.25 -17.20
N GLU A 67 -7.23 -7.52 -17.32
CA GLU A 67 -7.93 -8.68 -16.74
C GLU A 67 -8.07 -8.64 -15.22
N SER A 68 -7.10 -8.02 -14.51
CA SER A 68 -7.09 -7.92 -13.05
C SER A 68 -7.59 -6.57 -12.53
N MET A 69 -7.91 -5.64 -13.43
CA MET A 69 -8.38 -4.29 -13.10
C MET A 69 -9.65 -4.29 -12.23
N PRO A 70 -10.64 -5.19 -12.40
CA PRO A 70 -11.81 -5.21 -11.51
C PRO A 70 -11.46 -5.52 -10.05
N ASP A 71 -10.57 -6.48 -9.81
CA ASP A 71 -10.09 -6.83 -8.46
C ASP A 71 -9.24 -5.70 -7.87
N PHE A 72 -8.41 -5.06 -8.71
CA PHE A 72 -7.62 -3.90 -8.33
C PHE A 72 -8.50 -2.73 -7.87
N GLU A 73 -9.49 -2.33 -8.66
CA GLU A 73 -10.41 -1.24 -8.32
C GLU A 73 -11.23 -1.55 -7.07
N GLN A 74 -11.66 -2.80 -6.89
CA GLN A 74 -12.37 -3.21 -5.69
C GLN A 74 -11.50 -3.01 -4.43
N LYS A 75 -10.24 -3.47 -4.45
CA LYS A 75 -9.31 -3.28 -3.32
C LYS A 75 -8.92 -1.81 -3.14
N LEU A 76 -8.75 -1.07 -4.23
CA LEU A 76 -8.43 0.36 -4.19
C LEU A 76 -9.59 1.16 -3.57
N CYS A 77 -10.83 0.78 -3.82
CA CYS A 77 -12.00 1.38 -3.19
C CYS A 77 -11.97 1.20 -1.66
N LYS A 78 -11.61 0.01 -1.18
CA LYS A 78 -11.40 -0.26 0.26
C LYS A 78 -10.27 0.61 0.83
N MET A 79 -9.16 0.75 0.12
CA MET A 79 -8.06 1.63 0.54
C MET A 79 -8.48 3.10 0.58
N LYS A 80 -9.19 3.60 -0.43
CA LYS A 80 -9.75 4.97 -0.45
C LYS A 80 -10.71 5.20 0.70
N TYR A 81 -11.53 4.22 1.04
CA TYR A 81 -12.42 4.28 2.18
C TYR A 81 -11.65 4.38 3.50
N LEU A 82 -10.64 3.53 3.69
CA LEU A 82 -9.75 3.61 4.85
C LEU A 82 -9.03 4.96 4.90
N ALA A 83 -8.56 5.48 3.77
CA ALA A 83 -7.86 6.76 3.61
C ALA A 83 -8.72 8.01 3.93
N ARG A 84 -10.05 7.85 4.04
CA ARG A 84 -10.99 8.91 4.43
C ARG A 84 -11.43 8.86 5.89
N ARG A 85 -11.25 7.73 6.58
CA ARG A 85 -11.65 7.62 7.99
C ARG A 85 -10.72 8.47 8.86
N PRO A 86 -11.23 9.38 9.73
CA PRO A 86 -10.37 10.05 10.68
C PRO A 86 -9.72 9.00 11.60
N GLY A 87 -8.42 9.17 11.86
CA GLY A 87 -7.71 8.30 12.80
C GLY A 87 -8.44 8.31 14.14
N ARG A 88 -8.87 7.14 14.62
CA ARG A 88 -9.52 7.03 15.94
C ARG A 88 -8.45 7.38 16.98
N LEU A 89 -8.40 8.65 17.37
CA LEU A 89 -7.72 9.10 18.57
C LEU A 89 -8.43 8.39 19.72
N GLY A 90 -7.72 7.51 20.42
CA GLY A 90 -8.20 6.94 21.67
C GLY A 90 -8.49 8.10 22.62
N SER A 91 -9.77 8.23 22.98
CA SER A 91 -10.28 9.06 24.07
C SER A 91 -9.86 8.50 25.42
#